data_AF-A0A957ZJ56-F1
#
_entry.id   AF-A0A957ZJ56-F1
#
_cell.length_a   1.000
_cell.length_b   1.000
_cell.length_c   1.000
_cell.angle_alpha   90.00
_cell.angle_beta   90.00
_cell.angle_gamma   90.00
#
_symmetry.space_group_name_H-M   'P 1'
#
loop_
_entity.id
_entity.type
_entity.pdbx_description
1 polymer ?
#
loop_
_entity_poly.entity_id
_entity_poly.type
_entity_poly.pdbx_seq_one_letter_code
_entity_poly.pdbx_strand_id
1 'polypeptide(L)'
;PGPRDDAETLALAQEIRQRLVDGEDFATLAAEYSDDPGSAANGGDLGWFGKGRMVAPFEEAAFALAVNEISEPVKTDFGYHIIEVLERDDAREKDAAQIEQERAQAFDTWLQEQRNAADVQRPENLTNLLPTGL
;
A
#
# COMPACT_ATOMS: atom_id res chain seq x y z
N PRO A 1 -10.59 -5.01 22.42
CA PRO A 1 -9.33 -4.39 22.89
C PRO A 1 -9.41 -2.87 22.71
N GLY A 2 -9.02 -2.08 23.72
CA GLY A 2 -8.89 -0.62 23.56
C GLY A 2 -7.71 -0.28 22.63
N PRO A 3 -7.59 0.97 22.15
CA PRO A 3 -6.43 1.36 21.36
C PRO A 3 -5.17 1.17 22.20
N ARG A 4 -4.25 0.32 21.72
CA ARG A 4 -2.88 0.21 22.27
C ARG A 4 -2.16 1.52 22.00
N ASP A 5 -1.32 1.97 22.92
CA ASP A 5 -0.45 3.11 22.60
C ASP A 5 0.64 2.71 21.59
N ASP A 6 1.32 3.69 21.00
CA ASP A 6 2.31 3.42 19.94
C ASP A 6 3.48 2.55 20.43
N ALA A 7 3.92 2.77 21.67
CA ALA A 7 5.03 2.06 22.28
C ALA A 7 4.66 0.62 22.63
N GLU A 8 3.45 0.39 23.14
CA GLU A 8 2.87 -0.93 23.38
C GLU A 8 2.74 -1.71 22.07
N THR A 9 2.29 -1.04 21.00
CA THR A 9 2.15 -1.69 19.69
C THR A 9 3.50 -2.06 19.08
N LEU A 10 4.51 -1.19 19.22
CA LEU A 10 5.88 -1.51 18.82
C LEU A 10 6.46 -2.68 19.62
N ALA A 11 6.29 -2.68 20.95
CA ALA A 11 6.76 -3.76 21.81
C ALA A 11 6.12 -5.10 21.44
N LEU A 12 4.81 -5.11 21.17
CA LEU A 12 4.11 -6.30 20.70
C LEU A 12 4.64 -6.77 19.34
N ALA A 13 4.86 -5.86 18.39
CA ALA A 13 5.42 -6.22 17.09
C ALA A 13 6.84 -6.82 17.22
N GLN A 14 7.67 -6.28 18.12
CA GLN A 14 8.99 -6.83 18.42
C GLN A 14 8.92 -8.23 19.04
N GLU A 15 7.98 -8.46 19.96
CA GLU A 15 7.73 -9.78 20.55
C GLU A 15 7.31 -10.80 19.49
N ILE A 16 6.33 -10.46 18.65
CA ILE A 16 5.86 -11.32 17.55
C ILE A 16 7.00 -11.65 16.60
N ARG A 17 7.80 -10.66 16.22
CA ARG A 17 8.98 -10.88 15.38
C ARG A 17 9.96 -11.86 16.03
N GLN A 18 10.25 -11.71 17.32
CA GLN A 18 11.18 -12.62 18.00
C GLN A 18 10.65 -14.06 17.96
N ARG A 19 9.35 -14.26 18.20
CA ARG A 19 8.70 -15.58 18.11
C ARG A 19 8.83 -16.20 16.71
N LEU A 20 8.66 -15.39 15.66
CA LEU A 20 8.88 -15.83 14.28
C LEU A 20 10.34 -16.23 14.02
N VAL A 21 11.30 -15.43 14.48
CA VAL A 21 12.74 -15.74 14.37
C VAL A 21 13.10 -17.01 15.15
N ASP A 22 12.42 -17.27 16.26
CA ASP A 22 12.56 -18.49 17.07
C ASP A 22 11.88 -19.73 16.43
N GLY A 23 11.21 -19.54 15.29
CA GLY A 23 10.67 -20.62 14.44
C GLY A 23 9.18 -20.89 14.63
N GLU A 24 8.43 -19.99 15.28
CA GLU A 24 6.97 -20.09 15.31
C GLU A 24 6.36 -19.81 13.92
N ASP A 25 5.24 -20.46 13.62
CA ASP A 25 4.58 -20.36 12.32
C ASP A 25 3.95 -18.98 12.08
N PHE A 26 4.26 -18.39 10.93
CA PHE A 26 3.78 -17.05 10.57
C PHE A 26 2.25 -16.99 10.49
N ALA A 27 1.64 -17.98 9.84
CA ALA A 27 0.19 -18.01 9.66
C ALA A 27 -0.57 -18.07 10.99
N THR A 28 -0.03 -18.81 11.96
CA THR A 28 -0.56 -18.89 13.33
C THR A 28 -0.51 -17.54 14.02
N LEU A 29 0.64 -16.86 13.99
CA LEU A 29 0.79 -15.53 14.60
C LEU A 29 -0.03 -14.46 13.90
N ALA A 30 -0.14 -14.52 12.57
CA ALA A 30 -1.00 -13.63 11.80
C ALA A 30 -2.48 -13.81 12.17
N ALA A 31 -2.96 -15.06 12.32
CA ALA A 31 -4.34 -15.32 12.71
C ALA A 31 -4.67 -14.82 14.13
N GLU A 32 -3.69 -14.80 15.03
CA GLU A 32 -3.86 -14.37 16.42
C GLU A 32 -3.73 -12.85 16.60
N TYR A 33 -2.77 -12.21 15.92
CA TYR A 33 -2.36 -10.83 16.20
C TYR A 33 -2.61 -9.83 15.06
N SER A 34 -2.86 -10.28 13.82
CA SER A 34 -3.05 -9.34 12.71
C SER A 34 -4.39 -8.62 12.85
N ASP A 35 -4.32 -7.29 12.83
CA ASP A 35 -5.50 -6.42 12.80
C ASP A 35 -6.02 -6.19 11.36
N ASP A 36 -5.40 -6.81 10.33
CA ASP A 36 -5.86 -6.77 8.94
C ASP A 36 -6.85 -7.92 8.66
N PRO A 37 -8.17 -7.66 8.59
CA PRO A 37 -9.17 -8.70 8.37
C PRO A 37 -9.07 -9.35 6.97
N GLY A 38 -8.43 -8.68 6.00
CA GLY A 38 -8.28 -9.18 4.63
C GLY A 38 -7.27 -10.32 4.51
N SER A 39 -6.24 -10.32 5.35
CA SER A 39 -5.14 -11.29 5.29
C SER A 39 -5.05 -12.19 6.53
N ALA A 40 -5.48 -11.73 7.72
CA ALA A 40 -5.34 -12.47 8.98
C ALA A 40 -5.92 -13.90 8.90
N ALA A 41 -7.11 -14.04 8.31
CA ALA A 41 -7.78 -15.34 8.17
C ALA A 41 -7.06 -16.32 7.23
N ASN A 42 -6.20 -15.81 6.34
CA ASN A 42 -5.39 -16.57 5.39
C ASN A 42 -3.90 -16.57 5.80
N GLY A 43 -3.61 -16.42 7.09
CA GLY A 43 -2.24 -16.48 7.61
C GLY A 43 -1.37 -15.27 7.25
N GLY A 44 -1.98 -14.13 6.92
CA GLY A 44 -1.27 -12.92 6.51
C GLY A 44 -0.89 -12.87 5.03
N ASP A 45 -1.35 -13.82 4.21
CA ASP A 45 -1.05 -13.84 2.78
C ASP A 45 -1.71 -12.67 2.04
N LEU A 46 -0.87 -11.86 1.38
CA LEU A 46 -1.26 -10.72 0.54
C LEU A 46 -1.26 -11.05 -0.96
N GLY A 47 -0.83 -12.26 -1.32
CA GLY A 47 -0.61 -12.68 -2.69
C GLY A 47 0.53 -11.91 -3.37
N TRP A 48 0.54 -11.98 -4.70
CA TRP A 48 1.52 -11.26 -5.51
C TRP A 48 1.11 -9.80 -5.69
N PHE A 49 2.03 -8.89 -5.41
CA PHE A 49 1.85 -7.47 -5.70
C PHE A 49 3.10 -6.87 -6.33
N GLY A 50 2.89 -5.89 -7.21
CA GLY A 50 3.96 -5.05 -7.74
C GLY A 50 4.04 -3.71 -7.01
N LYS A 51 4.97 -2.86 -7.48
CA LYS A 51 5.13 -1.49 -6.97
C LYS A 51 3.86 -0.65 -7.18
N GLY A 52 3.62 0.29 -6.26
CA GLY A 52 2.45 1.18 -6.26
C GLY A 52 1.16 0.54 -5.73
N ARG A 53 1.23 -0.69 -5.20
CA ARG A 53 0.06 -1.41 -4.65
C ARG A 53 -0.05 -1.29 -3.13
N MET A 54 1.07 -1.09 -2.44
CA MET A 54 1.14 -0.95 -0.99
C MET A 54 1.55 0.48 -0.61
N VAL A 55 1.36 0.85 0.67
CA VAL A 55 1.89 2.13 1.17
C VAL A 55 3.41 2.13 1.14
N ALA A 56 3.99 3.30 0.83
CA ALA A 56 5.43 3.46 0.64
C ALA A 56 6.32 2.77 1.70
N PRO A 57 6.14 3.00 3.01
CA PRO A 57 6.96 2.33 4.03
C PRO A 57 6.89 0.79 3.99
N PHE A 58 5.72 0.22 3.72
CA PHE A 58 5.55 -1.23 3.59
C PHE A 58 6.25 -1.74 2.33
N GLU A 59 6.02 -1.07 1.21
CA GLU A 59 6.60 -1.43 -0.08
C GLU A 59 8.13 -1.38 -0.02
N GLU A 60 8.70 -0.30 0.49
CA GLU A 60 10.15 -0.13 0.61
C GLU A 60 10.79 -1.26 1.43
N ALA A 61 10.18 -1.63 2.56
CA ALA A 61 10.64 -2.75 3.36
C ALA A 61 10.51 -4.08 2.61
N ALA A 62 9.34 -4.40 2.05
CA ALA A 62 9.10 -5.65 1.32
C ALA A 62 10.07 -5.84 0.14
N PHE A 63 10.33 -4.79 -0.63
CA PHE A 63 11.24 -4.85 -1.77
C PHE A 63 12.73 -4.89 -1.39
N ALA A 64 13.09 -4.46 -0.17
CA ALA A 64 14.46 -4.53 0.35
C ALA A 64 14.81 -5.91 0.96
N LEU A 65 13.82 -6.66 1.45
CA LEU A 65 14.02 -7.98 2.07
C LEU A 65 14.45 -9.04 1.05
N ALA A 66 15.29 -9.96 1.49
CA ALA A 66 15.54 -11.21 0.81
C ALA A 66 14.34 -12.17 0.94
N VAL A 67 14.30 -13.18 0.07
CA VAL A 67 13.27 -14.23 0.14
C VAL A 67 13.44 -15.03 1.44
N ASN A 68 12.35 -15.27 2.15
CA ASN A 68 12.22 -15.85 3.49
C ASN A 68 12.89 -15.03 4.61
N GLU A 69 13.17 -13.74 4.38
CA GLU A 69 13.65 -12.84 5.42
C GLU A 69 12.47 -12.18 6.14
N ILE A 70 12.56 -12.11 7.47
CA ILE A 70 11.57 -11.47 8.34
C ILE A 70 12.05 -10.06 8.70
N SER A 71 11.23 -9.07 8.39
CA SER A 71 11.53 -7.67 8.62
C SER A 71 11.64 -7.30 10.11
N GLU A 72 12.29 -6.18 10.41
CA GLU A 72 11.99 -5.42 11.63
C GLU A 72 10.57 -4.84 11.57
N PRO A 73 9.97 -4.40 12.70
CA PRO A 73 8.68 -3.72 12.69
C PRO A 73 8.64 -2.49 11.77
N VAL A 74 7.79 -2.54 10.75
CA VAL A 74 7.60 -1.47 9.78
C VAL A 74 6.44 -0.59 10.19
N LYS A 75 6.72 0.68 10.49
CA LYS A 75 5.69 1.66 10.85
C LYS A 75 5.02 2.24 9.61
N THR A 76 3.69 2.26 9.62
CA THR A 76 2.84 2.89 8.61
C THR A 76 1.70 3.66 9.28
N ASP A 77 0.88 4.35 8.49
CA ASP A 77 -0.35 5.00 8.97
C ASP A 77 -1.41 4.00 9.48
N PHE A 78 -1.25 2.71 9.16
CA PHE A 78 -2.15 1.63 9.60
C PHE A 78 -1.67 0.90 10.86
N GLY A 79 -0.47 1.23 11.38
CA GLY A 79 0.13 0.54 12.51
C GLY A 79 1.51 -0.03 12.19
N TYR A 80 1.90 -1.07 12.92
CA TYR A 80 3.17 -1.77 12.74
C TYR A 80 2.95 -3.10 12.01
N HIS A 81 3.83 -3.41 11.06
CA HIS A 81 3.77 -4.62 10.25
C HIS A 81 5.07 -5.41 10.39
N ILE A 82 4.96 -6.73 10.45
CA ILE A 82 6.07 -7.66 10.24
C ILE A 82 5.88 -8.28 8.87
N ILE A 83 6.92 -8.25 8.04
CA ILE A 83 6.84 -8.65 6.63
C ILE A 83 7.79 -9.82 6.39
N GLU A 84 7.31 -10.84 5.68
CA GLU A 84 8.11 -11.91 5.13
C GLU A 84 7.88 -12.01 3.61
N VAL A 85 8.96 -12.10 2.83
CA VAL A 85 8.88 -12.24 1.37
C VAL A 85 8.98 -13.72 1.00
N LEU A 86 7.86 -14.34 0.64
CA LEU A 86 7.84 -15.77 0.31
C LEU A 86 8.46 -16.08 -1.06
N GLU A 87 8.21 -15.22 -2.06
CA GLU A 87 8.71 -15.40 -3.43
C GLU A 87 8.97 -14.05 -4.11
N ARG A 88 9.85 -14.04 -5.12
CA ARG A 88 10.13 -12.87 -5.96
C ARG A 88 10.34 -13.31 -7.41
N ASP A 89 9.65 -12.64 -8.33
CA ASP A 89 9.78 -12.87 -9.77
C ASP A 89 9.64 -11.54 -10.51
N ASP A 90 10.78 -11.01 -10.98
CA ASP A 90 10.83 -9.76 -11.74
C ASP A 90 10.27 -9.90 -13.17
N ALA A 91 10.10 -11.13 -13.65
CA ALA A 91 9.52 -11.43 -14.96
C ALA A 91 8.02 -11.73 -14.90
N ARG A 92 7.41 -11.70 -13.71
CA ARG A 92 6.00 -11.98 -13.53
C ARG A 92 5.15 -10.95 -14.28
N GLU A 93 4.25 -11.44 -15.12
CA GLU A 93 3.27 -10.58 -15.79
C GLU A 93 2.33 -9.94 -14.77
N LYS A 94 2.08 -8.64 -14.95
CA LYS A 94 1.11 -7.90 -14.15
C LYS A 94 -0.29 -8.34 -14.49
N ASP A 95 -1.16 -8.44 -13.48
CA ASP A 95 -2.57 -8.70 -13.71
C ASP A 95 -3.26 -7.49 -14.40
N ALA A 96 -4.43 -7.74 -14.99
CA ALA A 96 -5.17 -6.72 -15.73
C ALA A 96 -5.56 -5.51 -14.85
N ALA A 97 -5.83 -5.72 -13.56
CA ALA A 97 -6.20 -4.64 -12.65
C ALA A 97 -5.00 -3.73 -12.37
N GLN A 98 -3.81 -4.31 -12.19
CA GLN A 98 -2.57 -3.56 -12.03
C GLN A 98 -2.22 -2.78 -13.29
N ILE A 99 -2.36 -3.39 -14.48
CA ILE A 99 -2.13 -2.70 -15.75
C ILE A 99 -3.07 -1.49 -15.89
N GLU A 100 -4.34 -1.66 -15.55
CA GLU A 100 -5.32 -0.57 -15.66
C GLU A 100 -5.06 0.54 -14.63
N GLN A 101 -4.70 0.19 -13.39
CA GLN A 101 -4.32 1.16 -12.37
C GLN A 101 -3.12 2.01 -12.81
N GLU A 102 -2.05 1.37 -13.30
CA GLU A 102 -0.85 2.07 -13.78
C GLU A 102 -1.17 2.96 -14.99
N ARG A 103 -2.05 2.50 -15.90
CA ARG A 103 -2.52 3.30 -17.04
C ARG A 103 -3.27 4.55 -16.57
N ALA A 104 -4.19 4.41 -15.63
CA ALA A 104 -4.96 5.53 -15.09
C ALA A 104 -4.04 6.57 -14.43
N GLN A 105 -3.11 6.11 -13.58
CA GLN A 105 -2.11 6.98 -12.94
C GLN A 105 -1.22 7.71 -13.96
N ALA A 106 -0.75 7.02 -14.99
CA ALA A 106 0.04 7.62 -16.05
C ALA A 106 -0.76 8.67 -16.84
N PHE A 107 -2.02 8.39 -17.12
CA PHE A 107 -2.91 9.33 -17.79
C PHE A 107 -3.17 10.59 -16.95
N ASP A 108 -3.45 10.43 -15.66
CA ASP A 108 -3.68 11.56 -14.74
C ASP A 108 -2.43 12.43 -14.60
N THR A 109 -1.26 11.80 -14.49
CA THR A 109 0.04 12.50 -14.45
C THR A 109 0.26 13.31 -15.73
N TRP A 110 0.11 12.66 -16.88
CA TRP A 110 0.23 13.33 -18.18
C TRP A 110 -0.75 14.49 -18.31
N LEU A 111 -2.01 14.31 -17.92
CA LEU A 111 -3.04 15.35 -17.99
C LEU A 111 -2.69 16.55 -17.09
N GLN A 112 -2.17 16.28 -15.88
CA GLN A 112 -1.70 17.33 -14.97
C GLN A 112 -0.54 18.12 -15.57
N GLU A 113 0.44 17.44 -16.18
CA GLU A 113 1.56 18.09 -16.87
C GLU A 113 1.08 18.97 -18.02
N GLN A 114 0.15 18.47 -18.85
CA GLN A 114 -0.41 19.26 -19.95
C GLN A 114 -1.15 20.51 -19.44
N ARG A 115 -1.92 20.39 -18.35
CA ARG A 115 -2.61 21.51 -17.72
C ARG A 115 -1.64 22.55 -17.16
N ASN A 116 -0.56 22.11 -16.54
CA ASN A 116 0.46 23.00 -15.97
C ASN A 116 1.28 23.70 -17.06
N ALA A 117 1.51 23.04 -18.19
CA ALA A 117 2.25 23.60 -19.32
C ALA A 117 1.39 24.54 -20.19
N ALA A 118 0.06 24.41 -20.14
CA ALA A 118 -0.84 25.26 -20.91
C ALA A 118 -1.14 26.58 -20.17
N ASP A 119 -0.99 27.71 -20.86
CA ASP A 119 -1.59 28.98 -20.41
C ASP A 119 -3.11 28.94 -20.67
N VAL A 120 -3.87 28.46 -19.69
CA VAL A 120 -5.33 28.38 -19.79
C VAL A 120 -5.94 29.74 -19.46
N GLN A 121 -6.14 30.56 -20.48
CA GLN A 121 -6.95 31.77 -20.36
C GLN A 121 -8.44 31.38 -20.37
N ARG A 122 -9.12 31.54 -19.24
CA ARG A 122 -10.58 31.53 -19.17
C ARG A 122 -11.06 32.98 -19.28
N PRO A 123 -11.49 33.46 -20.46
CA PRO A 123 -12.17 34.75 -20.52
C PRO A 123 -13.43 34.64 -19.65
N GLU A 124 -13.49 35.43 -18.58
CA GLU A 124 -14.61 35.36 -17.64
C GLU A 124 -15.94 35.74 -18.31
N ASN A 125 -17.00 35.05 -17.88
CA ASN A 125 -18.43 35.21 -18.24
C ASN A 125 -18.98 34.43 -19.44
N LEU A 126 -19.06 33.10 -19.31
CA LEU A 126 -20.04 32.30 -20.06
C LEU A 126 -21.49 32.52 -19.59
N THR A 127 -21.69 33.02 -18.36
CA THR A 127 -22.99 33.35 -17.77
C THR A 127 -23.67 34.57 -18.37
N ASN A 128 -22.92 35.47 -19.05
CA ASN A 128 -23.47 36.64 -19.74
C ASN A 128 -23.81 36.40 -21.23
N LEU A 129 -23.69 35.15 -21.71
CA LEU A 129 -24.01 34.78 -23.10
C LEU A 129 -25.41 34.17 -23.27
N LEU A 130 -26.18 34.00 -22.18
CA LEU A 130 -27.57 33.61 -22.29
C LEU A 130 -28.42 34.86 -22.59
N PRO A 131 -29.17 34.90 -23.71
CA PRO A 131 -30.05 36.02 -23.99
C PRO A 131 -31.15 36.08 -22.93
N THR A 132 -31.14 37.15 -22.12
CA THR A 132 -32.26 37.48 -21.24
C THR A 132 -33.36 38.14 -22.07
N GLY A 133 -34.28 37.34 -22.62
CA GLY A 133 -35.54 37.86 -23.13
C GLY A 133 -36.19 37.05 -24.25
N LEU A 134 -37.30 36.38 -23.91
CA LEU A 134 -38.57 36.50 -24.64
C LEU A 134 -39.67 36.79 -23.61
#